data_AF-X1EFL1-F1
#
_entry.id   AF-X1EFL1-F1
#
_cell.length_a   1.000
_cell.length_b   1.000
_cell.length_c   1.000
_cell.angle_alpha   90.00
_cell.angle_beta   90.00
_cell.angle_gamma   90.00
#
_symmetry.space_group_name_H-M   'P 1'
#
loop_
_entity.id
_entity.type
_entity.pdbx_description
1 polymer ?
#
loop_
_entity_poly.entity_id
_entity_poly.type
_entity_poly.pdbx_seq_one_letter_code
_entity_poly.pdbx_strand_id
1 'polypeptide(L)'
;MLVQVVQRALAQNLDLVASVARVQQARAAAAGAGADLLPTVDFGGSATAEHQSTLSPTGKLASSLPGYSRTSHEYTLGPSASWEIDLFGGLRRDATAAREEAQAAEADQAGVRISVAADAADAYLQIRGYQARLGVAEDQIETDRRLLQLVRDRYNAGSAT
;
A
#
# COMPACT_ATOMS: atom_id res chain seq x y z
N MET A 1 2.06 -21.40 23.85
CA MET A 1 0.85 -21.26 23.02
C MET A 1 0.62 -19.81 22.58
N LEU A 2 0.31 -18.83 23.45
CA LEU A 2 0.11 -17.43 23.04
C LEU A 2 1.26 -16.87 22.17
N VAL A 3 2.49 -16.97 22.66
CA VAL A 3 3.69 -16.50 21.94
C VAL A 3 3.80 -17.12 20.54
N GLN A 4 3.47 -18.40 20.39
CA GLN A 4 3.52 -19.09 19.10
C GLN A 4 2.42 -18.59 18.14
N VAL A 5 1.21 -18.31 18.65
CA VAL A 5 0.12 -17.75 17.85
C VAL A 5 0.51 -16.36 17.34
N VAL A 6 1.03 -15.50 18.22
CA VAL A 6 1.51 -14.16 17.84
C VAL A 6 2.65 -14.25 16.83
N GLN A 7 3.65 -15.08 17.06
CA GLN A 7 4.78 -15.26 16.13
C GLN A 7 4.30 -15.76 14.76
N ARG A 8 3.35 -16.70 14.72
CA ARG A 8 2.77 -17.20 13.47
C ARG A 8 1.99 -16.12 12.73
N ALA A 9 1.19 -15.32 13.44
CA ALA A 9 0.46 -14.20 12.86
C ALA A 9 1.43 -13.17 12.25
N LEU A 10 2.47 -12.77 13.00
CA LEU A 10 3.50 -11.84 12.50
C LEU A 10 4.26 -12.38 11.28
N ALA A 11 4.45 -13.69 11.18
CA ALA A 11 5.17 -14.32 10.07
C ALA A 11 4.32 -14.53 8.80
N GLN A 12 3.00 -14.60 8.93
CA GLN A 12 2.09 -15.03 7.85
C GLN A 12 1.03 -13.99 7.47
N ASN A 13 0.91 -12.88 8.20
CA ASN A 13 -0.10 -11.87 7.94
C ASN A 13 0.24 -11.02 6.68
N LEU A 14 -0.75 -10.89 5.79
CA LEU A 14 -0.61 -10.17 4.51
C LEU A 14 -0.65 -8.65 4.66
N ASP A 15 -1.26 -8.12 5.72
CA ASP A 15 -1.26 -6.68 6.00
C ASP A 15 0.16 -6.20 6.36
N LEU A 16 0.94 -7.03 7.06
CA LEU A 16 2.36 -6.79 7.28
C LEU A 16 3.15 -6.75 5.97
N VAL A 17 2.91 -7.70 5.07
CA VAL A 17 3.55 -7.71 3.73
C VAL A 17 3.16 -6.43 2.96
N ALA A 18 1.89 -6.07 2.97
CA ALA A 18 1.40 -4.85 2.33
C ALA A 18 2.01 -3.58 2.94
N SER A 19 2.20 -3.53 4.27
CA SER A 19 2.82 -2.39 4.95
C SER A 19 4.28 -2.19 4.52
N VAL A 20 5.04 -3.27 4.31
CA VAL A 20 6.41 -3.18 3.77
C VAL A 20 6.40 -2.65 2.34
N ALA A 21 5.46 -3.09 1.50
CA ALA A 21 5.31 -2.56 0.15
C ALA A 21 4.98 -1.05 0.14
N ARG A 22 4.15 -0.58 1.07
CA ARG A 22 3.84 0.85 1.24
C ARG A 22 5.08 1.67 1.63
N VAL A 23 5.93 1.15 2.53
CA VAL A 23 7.22 1.79 2.85
C VAL A 23 8.09 1.93 1.61
N GLN A 24 8.20 0.87 0.80
CA GLN A 24 9.00 0.91 -0.43
C GLN A 24 8.42 1.89 -1.47
N GLN A 25 7.09 1.95 -1.60
CA GLN A 25 6.42 2.93 -2.45
C GLN A 25 6.72 4.36 -2.00
N ALA A 26 6.62 4.65 -0.70
CA ALA A 26 6.89 5.99 -0.16
C ALA A 26 8.36 6.40 -0.34
N ARG A 27 9.31 5.46 -0.13
CA ARG A 27 10.72 5.70 -0.41
C ARG A 27 11.01 5.96 -1.89
N ALA A 28 10.34 5.25 -2.79
CA ALA A 28 10.46 5.49 -4.23
C ALA A 28 9.91 6.88 -4.62
N ALA A 29 8.78 7.29 -4.04
CA ALA A 29 8.24 8.63 -4.24
C ALA A 29 9.21 9.71 -3.72
N ALA A 30 9.79 9.52 -2.52
CA ALA A 30 10.80 10.42 -1.98
C ALA A 30 12.07 10.51 -2.84
N ALA A 31 12.49 9.39 -3.45
CA ALA A 31 13.60 9.37 -4.40
C ALA A 31 13.27 10.14 -5.68
N GLY A 32 12.04 9.99 -6.20
CA GLY A 32 11.53 10.76 -7.35
C GLY A 32 11.53 12.27 -7.09
N ALA A 33 10.92 12.70 -5.98
CA ALA A 33 10.92 14.12 -5.59
C ALA A 33 12.33 14.67 -5.36
N GLY A 34 13.26 13.82 -4.89
CA GLY A 34 14.68 14.18 -4.80
C GLY A 34 15.38 14.30 -6.15
N ALA A 35 14.96 13.53 -7.16
CA ALA A 35 15.51 13.58 -8.51
C ALA A 35 15.08 14.85 -9.26
N ASP A 36 13.87 15.37 -8.99
CA ASP A 36 13.36 16.62 -9.58
C ASP A 36 14.22 17.85 -9.23
N LEU A 37 15.05 17.76 -8.18
CA LEU A 37 16.02 18.81 -7.83
C LEU A 37 17.23 18.86 -8.77
N LEU A 38 17.44 17.84 -9.60
CA LEU A 38 18.57 17.69 -10.49
C LEU A 38 18.17 17.94 -11.96
N PRO A 39 19.13 18.27 -12.83
CA PRO A 39 18.87 18.28 -14.27
C PRO A 39 18.44 16.90 -14.78
N THR A 40 17.39 16.86 -15.59
CA THR A 40 17.00 15.69 -16.37
C THR A 40 17.72 15.69 -17.69
N VAL A 41 18.23 14.53 -18.10
CA VAL A 41 18.87 14.32 -19.41
C VAL A 41 18.13 13.21 -20.12
N ASP A 42 17.62 13.54 -21.31
CA ASP A 42 16.92 12.63 -22.20
C ASP A 42 17.75 12.41 -23.47
N PHE A 43 17.49 11.32 -24.17
CA PHE A 43 18.06 11.05 -25.49
C PHE A 43 16.94 10.63 -26.42
N GLY A 44 16.77 11.33 -27.53
CA GLY A 44 15.66 11.11 -28.44
C GLY A 44 16.01 11.44 -29.87
N GLY A 45 15.11 11.04 -30.77
CA GLY A 45 15.17 11.43 -32.16
C GLY A 45 13.79 11.54 -32.78
N SER A 46 13.67 12.39 -33.80
CA SER A 46 12.44 12.64 -34.53
C SER A 46 12.73 12.73 -36.03
N ALA A 47 11.72 12.40 -36.83
CA ALA A 47 11.72 12.59 -38.27
C ALA A 47 10.39 13.24 -38.65
N THR A 48 10.44 14.48 -39.11
CA THR A 48 9.27 15.27 -39.48
C THR A 48 9.30 15.52 -40.98
N ALA A 49 8.17 15.32 -41.65
CA ALA A 49 7.96 15.75 -43.02
C ALA A 49 6.80 16.73 -43.04
N GLU A 50 7.04 17.95 -43.51
CA GLU A 50 6.03 19.00 -43.59
C GLU A 50 5.79 19.38 -45.05
N HIS A 51 4.53 19.67 -45.38
CA HIS A 51 4.13 20.15 -46.70
C HIS A 51 3.30 21.42 -46.59
N GLN A 52 3.92 22.57 -46.87
CA GLN A 52 3.29 23.87 -46.69
C GLN A 52 2.20 24.10 -47.75
N SER A 53 1.01 24.47 -47.28
CA SER A 53 -0.10 24.91 -48.14
C SER A 53 0.19 26.28 -48.74
N THR A 54 0.10 26.41 -50.06
CA THR A 54 0.23 27.69 -50.78
C THR A 54 -1.00 28.59 -50.63
N LEU A 55 -2.05 28.14 -49.94
CA LEU A 55 -3.22 28.95 -49.63
C LEU A 55 -3.10 29.66 -48.27
N SER A 56 -2.15 29.25 -47.44
CA SER A 56 -1.83 29.94 -46.19
C SER A 56 -1.19 31.30 -46.45
N PRO A 57 -1.34 32.30 -45.56
CA PRO A 57 -0.67 33.60 -45.70
C PRO A 57 0.85 33.46 -45.92
N THR A 58 1.50 32.59 -45.12
CA THR A 58 2.94 32.31 -45.20
C THR A 58 3.31 31.58 -46.49
N GLY A 59 2.51 30.60 -46.91
CA GLY A 59 2.76 29.82 -48.12
C GLY A 59 2.54 30.61 -49.41
N LYS A 60 1.59 31.55 -49.44
CA LYS A 60 1.40 32.48 -50.58
C LYS A 60 2.64 33.34 -50.78
N LEU A 61 3.13 33.96 -49.70
CA LEU A 61 4.33 34.79 -49.74
C LEU A 61 5.57 33.97 -50.15
N ALA A 62 5.80 32.82 -49.51
CA ALA A 62 6.96 31.98 -49.79
C ALA A 62 6.96 31.40 -51.21
N SER A 63 5.78 31.08 -51.76
CA SER A 63 5.65 30.54 -53.12
C SER A 63 6.04 31.52 -54.24
N SER A 64 6.14 32.82 -53.94
CA SER A 64 6.61 33.84 -54.87
C SER A 64 8.15 33.92 -54.95
N LEU A 65 8.88 33.26 -54.04
CA LEU A 65 10.34 33.22 -54.04
C LEU A 65 10.87 32.15 -55.00
N PRO A 66 11.85 32.47 -55.87
CA PRO A 66 12.48 31.49 -56.74
C PRO A 66 13.13 30.36 -55.93
N GLY A 67 12.88 29.11 -56.30
CA GLY A 67 13.48 27.93 -55.66
C GLY A 67 12.79 27.45 -54.37
N TYR A 68 11.63 27.99 -54.02
CA TYR A 68 10.86 27.56 -52.86
C TYR A 68 10.34 26.10 -53.00
N SER A 69 10.73 25.23 -52.06
CA SER A 69 10.14 23.90 -51.91
C SER A 69 9.02 23.93 -50.88
N ARG A 70 7.88 23.34 -51.23
CA ARG A 70 6.75 23.17 -50.31
C ARG A 70 6.97 22.04 -49.32
N THR A 71 7.83 21.08 -49.64
CA THR A 71 8.12 19.92 -48.80
C THR A 71 9.44 20.15 -48.08
N SER A 72 9.43 20.01 -46.76
CA SER A 72 10.61 20.01 -45.91
C SER A 72 10.67 18.70 -45.11
N HIS A 73 11.89 18.22 -44.88
CA HIS A 73 12.19 17.08 -44.02
C HIS A 73 13.16 17.53 -42.93
N GLU A 74 12.83 17.22 -41.68
CA GLU A 74 13.66 17.50 -40.53
C GLU A 74 13.94 16.19 -39.77
N TYR A 75 15.21 15.95 -39.46
CA TYR A 75 15.64 14.78 -38.70
C TYR A 75 16.48 15.26 -37.52
N THR A 76 16.06 14.89 -36.31
CA THR A 76 16.78 15.24 -35.08
C THR A 76 17.18 13.96 -34.36
N LEU A 77 18.40 13.90 -33.83
CA LEU A 77 18.87 12.81 -32.98
C LEU A 77 19.92 13.36 -32.03
N GLY A 78 19.68 13.23 -30.73
CA GLY A 78 20.66 13.68 -29.75
C GLY A 78 20.11 13.74 -28.33
N PRO A 79 21.00 14.08 -27.37
CA PRO A 79 20.59 14.33 -26.01
C PRO A 79 19.93 15.70 -25.85
N SER A 80 18.98 15.80 -24.93
CA SER A 80 18.41 17.06 -24.44
C SER A 80 18.50 17.10 -22.92
N ALA A 81 18.72 18.28 -22.34
CA ALA A 81 18.73 18.46 -20.90
C ALA A 81 17.76 19.57 -20.50
N SER A 82 17.04 19.35 -19.41
CA SER A 82 16.14 20.33 -18.81
C SER A 82 16.37 20.39 -17.30
N TRP A 83 16.25 21.57 -16.71
CA TRP A 83 16.40 21.73 -15.27
C TRP A 83 15.55 22.90 -14.78
N GLU A 84 14.77 22.66 -13.74
CA GLU A 84 14.02 23.68 -13.04
C GLU A 84 14.86 24.24 -11.87
N ILE A 85 15.20 25.51 -11.95
CA ILE A 85 15.95 26.17 -10.88
C ILE A 85 15.00 26.49 -9.73
N ASP A 86 15.22 25.85 -8.59
CA ASP A 86 14.42 26.06 -7.38
C ASP A 86 14.78 27.40 -6.68
N LEU A 87 14.24 28.51 -7.21
CA LEU A 87 14.47 29.87 -6.71
C LEU A 87 13.77 30.14 -5.37
N PHE A 88 12.59 29.56 -5.17
CA PHE A 88 11.73 29.85 -4.02
C PHE A 88 11.67 28.70 -3.00
N GLY A 89 12.31 27.56 -3.28
CA GLY A 89 12.36 26.41 -2.38
C GLY A 89 11.18 25.44 -2.52
N GLY A 90 10.41 25.51 -3.61
CA GLY A 90 9.24 24.64 -3.84
C GLY A 90 9.66 23.18 -3.92
N LEU A 91 10.54 22.87 -4.87
CA LEU A 91 11.04 21.50 -5.08
C LEU A 91 11.74 20.95 -3.83
N ARG A 92 12.52 21.77 -3.11
CA ARG A 92 13.15 21.33 -1.85
C ARG A 92 12.13 21.01 -0.76
N ARG A 93 11.05 21.78 -0.66
CA ARG A 93 9.96 21.52 0.30
C ARG A 93 9.20 20.26 -0.08
N ASP A 94 8.94 20.03 -1.36
CA ASP A 94 8.28 18.82 -1.85
C ASP A 94 9.14 17.57 -1.59
N ALA A 95 10.45 17.64 -1.89
CA ALA A 95 11.39 16.57 -1.58
C ALA A 95 11.52 16.30 -0.07
N THR A 96 11.40 17.35 0.76
CA THR A 96 11.39 17.18 2.22
C THR A 96 10.09 16.53 2.68
N ALA A 97 8.95 17.00 2.20
CA ALA A 97 7.64 16.41 2.51
C ALA A 97 7.58 14.92 2.15
N ALA A 98 8.04 14.54 0.95
CA ALA A 98 8.06 13.15 0.52
C ALA A 98 8.99 12.27 1.40
N ARG A 99 10.10 12.81 1.91
CA ARG A 99 10.94 12.09 2.89
C ARG A 99 10.25 11.90 4.23
N GLU A 100 9.53 12.91 4.71
CA GLU A 100 8.74 12.80 5.94
C GLU A 100 7.58 11.81 5.78
N GLU A 101 6.95 11.76 4.60
CA GLU A 101 5.95 10.72 4.27
C GLU A 101 6.55 9.32 4.26
N ALA A 102 7.79 9.15 3.77
CA ALA A 102 8.49 7.87 3.84
C ALA A 102 8.78 7.45 5.30
N GLN A 103 9.15 8.39 6.17
CA GLN A 103 9.31 8.12 7.61
C GLN A 103 7.98 7.78 8.28
N ALA A 104 6.90 8.48 7.92
CA ALA A 104 5.56 8.17 8.40
C ALA A 104 5.13 6.75 7.99
N ALA A 105 5.40 6.34 6.76
CA ALA A 105 5.12 4.98 6.30
C ALA A 105 5.90 3.91 7.10
N GLU A 106 7.13 4.19 7.52
CA GLU A 106 7.91 3.30 8.41
C GLU A 106 7.26 3.20 9.80
N ALA A 107 6.80 4.32 10.36
CA ALA A 107 6.06 4.34 11.62
C ALA A 107 4.73 3.56 11.51
N ASP A 108 3.99 3.75 10.42
CA ASP A 108 2.75 3.02 10.15
C ASP A 108 2.99 1.52 10.04
N GLN A 109 4.09 1.08 9.40
CA GLN A 109 4.48 -0.32 9.33
C GLN A 109 4.74 -0.92 10.73
N ALA A 110 5.38 -0.16 11.62
CA ALA A 110 5.53 -0.57 13.02
C ALA A 110 4.17 -0.63 13.74
N GLY A 111 3.26 0.31 13.46
CA GLY A 111 1.88 0.31 13.96
C GLY A 111 1.10 -0.93 13.53
N VAL A 112 1.14 -1.30 12.25
CA VAL A 112 0.51 -2.53 11.73
C VAL A 112 1.04 -3.76 12.44
N ARG A 113 2.35 -3.83 12.71
CA ARG A 113 2.95 -4.93 13.46
C ARG A 113 2.40 -5.05 14.88
N ILE A 114 2.22 -3.93 15.56
CA ILE A 114 1.62 -3.90 16.91
C ILE A 114 0.16 -4.36 16.84
N SER A 115 -0.63 -3.85 15.90
CA SER A 115 -2.04 -4.23 15.73
C SER A 115 -2.19 -5.73 15.45
N VAL A 116 -1.42 -6.29 14.51
CA VAL A 116 -1.47 -7.73 14.20
C VAL A 116 -1.10 -8.58 15.42
N ALA A 117 -0.11 -8.16 16.23
CA ALA A 117 0.24 -8.87 17.45
C ALA A 117 -0.88 -8.79 18.50
N ALA A 118 -1.51 -7.62 18.66
CA ALA A 118 -2.61 -7.40 19.58
C ALA A 118 -3.85 -8.23 19.19
N ASP A 119 -4.24 -8.21 17.92
CA ASP A 119 -5.38 -8.98 17.40
C ASP A 119 -5.17 -10.49 17.60
N ALA A 120 -3.95 -10.98 17.33
CA ALA A 120 -3.60 -12.39 17.55
C ALA A 120 -3.68 -12.78 19.04
N ALA A 121 -3.27 -11.88 19.93
CA ALA A 121 -3.34 -12.11 21.37
C ALA A 121 -4.79 -12.09 21.89
N ASP A 122 -5.60 -11.13 21.43
CA ASP A 122 -7.00 -11.02 21.80
C ASP A 122 -7.79 -12.25 21.34
N ALA A 123 -7.64 -12.65 20.07
CA ALA A 123 -8.27 -13.86 19.54
C ALA A 123 -7.88 -15.12 20.35
N TYR A 124 -6.61 -15.25 20.74
CA TYR A 124 -6.18 -16.37 21.59
C TYR A 124 -6.87 -16.34 22.96
N LEU A 125 -6.92 -15.19 23.62
CA LEU A 125 -7.54 -15.05 24.93
C LEU A 125 -9.05 -15.31 24.88
N GLN A 126 -9.74 -14.86 23.83
CA GLN A 126 -11.14 -15.17 23.59
C GLN A 126 -11.38 -16.69 23.49
N ILE A 127 -10.56 -17.40 22.69
CA ILE A 127 -10.66 -18.87 22.56
C ILE A 127 -10.42 -19.55 23.91
N ARG A 128 -9.43 -19.12 24.69
CA ARG A 128 -9.18 -19.68 26.04
C ARG A 128 -10.36 -19.42 26.97
N GLY A 129 -10.99 -18.26 26.87
CA GLY A 129 -12.22 -17.93 27.60
C GLY A 129 -13.38 -18.85 27.23
N TYR A 130 -13.58 -19.13 25.94
CA TYR A 130 -14.62 -20.07 25.49
C TYR A 130 -14.35 -21.50 25.95
N GLN A 131 -13.10 -21.96 25.92
CA GLN A 131 -12.72 -23.29 26.43
C GLN A 131 -13.01 -23.42 27.93
N ALA A 132 -12.72 -22.39 28.73
CA ALA A 132 -13.02 -22.39 30.15
C ALA A 132 -14.54 -22.45 30.41
N ARG A 133 -15.33 -21.68 29.65
CA ARG A 133 -16.80 -21.70 29.75
C ARG A 133 -17.39 -23.06 29.34
N LEU A 134 -16.82 -23.70 28.33
CA LEU A 134 -17.21 -25.05 27.91
C LEU A 134 -16.99 -26.06 29.03
N GLY A 135 -15.80 -26.04 29.67
CA GLY A 135 -15.51 -26.94 30.80
C GLY A 135 -16.49 -26.77 31.96
N VAL A 136 -16.83 -25.53 32.32
CA VAL A 136 -17.85 -25.27 33.36
C VAL A 136 -19.23 -25.81 32.96
N ALA A 137 -19.63 -25.67 31.69
CA ALA A 137 -20.90 -26.20 31.22
C ALA A 137 -20.93 -27.74 31.25
N GLU A 138 -19.83 -28.40 30.92
CA GLU A 138 -19.69 -29.86 31.00
C GLU A 138 -19.77 -30.37 32.44
N ASP A 139 -19.10 -29.69 33.38
CA ASP A 139 -19.17 -29.99 34.81
C ASP A 139 -20.59 -29.82 35.39
N GLN A 140 -21.30 -28.79 34.92
CA GLN A 140 -22.71 -28.55 35.29
C GLN A 140 -23.60 -29.69 34.79
N ILE A 141 -23.45 -30.10 33.53
CA ILE A 141 -24.21 -31.22 32.95
C ILE A 141 -23.98 -32.50 33.76
N GLU A 142 -22.74 -32.79 34.16
CA GLU A 142 -22.44 -33.98 34.95
C GLU A 142 -23.02 -33.92 36.38
N THR A 143 -23.06 -32.73 36.96
CA THR A 143 -23.71 -32.50 38.26
C THR A 143 -25.21 -32.69 38.15
N ASP A 144 -25.84 -32.15 37.12
CA ASP A 144 -27.28 -32.29 36.86
C ASP A 144 -27.69 -33.74 36.59
N ARG A 145 -26.84 -34.51 35.88
CA ARG A 145 -27.05 -35.95 35.69
C ARG A 145 -27.04 -36.72 37.01
N ARG A 146 -26.06 -36.45 37.87
CA ARG A 146 -25.97 -37.09 39.20
C ARG A 146 -27.14 -36.71 40.10
N LEU A 147 -27.57 -35.45 40.07
CA LEU A 147 -28.75 -34.98 40.81
C LEU A 147 -30.01 -35.68 40.32
N LEU A 148 -30.21 -35.77 39.00
CA LEU A 148 -31.36 -36.45 38.40
C LEU A 148 -31.40 -37.94 38.79
N GLN A 149 -30.24 -38.61 38.82
CA GLN A 149 -30.16 -40.00 39.26
C GLN A 149 -30.58 -40.14 40.74
N LEU A 150 -30.05 -39.28 41.62
CA LEU A 150 -30.42 -39.28 43.05
C LEU A 150 -31.93 -39.05 43.27
N VAL A 151 -32.54 -38.13 42.52
CA VAL A 151 -33.99 -37.87 42.59
C VAL A 151 -34.78 -39.09 42.15
N ARG A 152 -34.39 -39.74 41.03
CA ARG A 152 -35.03 -40.99 40.56
C ARG A 152 -34.94 -42.11 41.57
N ASP A 153 -33.79 -42.29 42.22
CA ASP A 153 -33.60 -43.32 43.24
C ASP A 153 -34.53 -43.08 44.45
N ARG A 154 -34.68 -41.82 44.89
CA ARG A 154 -35.59 -41.43 45.99
C ARG A 154 -37.07 -41.59 45.65
N TYR A 155 -37.44 -41.30 44.41
CA TYR A 155 -38.80 -41.50 43.89
C TYR A 155 -39.17 -43.00 43.89
N ASN A 156 -38.29 -43.84 43.33
CA ASN A 156 -38.49 -45.29 43.28
C ASN A 156 -38.57 -45.92 44.68
N ALA A 157 -37.87 -45.35 45.67
CA ALA A 157 -37.93 -45.76 47.07
C ALA A 157 -39.19 -45.24 47.82
N GLY A 158 -40.07 -44.48 47.17
CA GLY A 158 -41.32 -43.95 47.75
C GLY A 158 -41.15 -42.79 48.73
N SER A 159 -39.96 -42.17 48.77
CA SER A 159 -39.57 -41.15 49.76
C SER A 159 -39.65 -39.70 49.25
N ALA A 160 -39.87 -39.50 47.94
CA ALA A 160 -39.98 -38.18 47.32
C ALA A 160 -40.84 -38.26 46.04
N THR A 161 -41.50 -37.15 45.67
CA THR A 161 -42.20 -36.96 44.39
C THR A 161 -41.34 -36.20 43.40
#